data_AF-A0A9D2DQ93-F1
#
_entry.id   AF-A0A9D2DQ93-F1
#
_cell.length_a   1.000
_cell.length_b   1.000
_cell.length_c   1.000
_cell.angle_alpha   90.00
_cell.angle_beta   90.00
_cell.angle_gamma   90.00
#
_symmetry.space_group_name_H-M   'P 1'
#
loop_
_entity.id
_entity.type
_entity.pdbx_description
1 polymer ?
#
loop_
_entity_poly.entity_id
_entity_poly.type
_entity_poly.pdbx_seq_one_letter_code
_entity_poly.pdbx_strand_id
1 'polypeptide(L)'
;MKPKCKRRRIIPAGLLAALLALSVCLPALPAAAEETAAQTTAAGGEEAAASASTAASETDAADKVYRIVEQDGQGAIVSEPEEDAFWEHPLLPGGLEKTGRFRVVNETPRAVALTMTPVLPYDDPAALTYFSQLSITLEQEDGSLLYEGPYTGLADQMPLLSVEELEPGEAREYLVTIRCPFSYAGDPSAESSPVSWEFRASARTVTGPAEDTSREEIAKLLIAAVAILVVIGVILLIVKLVRGRRKASQE
;
A
#
# COMPACT_ATOMS: atom_id res chain seq x y z
N MET A 1 -27.82 -42.11 1.09
CA MET A 1 -28.79 -41.34 0.29
C MET A 1 -28.26 -39.93 0.10
N LYS A 2 -28.08 -39.48 -1.15
CA LYS A 2 -27.64 -38.12 -1.50
C LYS A 2 -28.86 -37.28 -1.86
N PRO A 3 -28.94 -36.01 -1.44
CA PRO A 3 -29.65 -35.00 -2.21
C PRO A 3 -28.66 -34.12 -2.97
N LYS A 4 -28.79 -34.14 -4.30
CA LYS A 4 -28.17 -33.21 -5.25
C LYS A 4 -28.82 -31.84 -5.07
N CYS A 5 -28.04 -30.78 -4.85
CA CYS A 5 -28.52 -29.41 -5.04
C CYS A 5 -27.90 -28.80 -6.30
N LYS A 6 -28.78 -28.20 -7.11
CA LYS A 6 -28.59 -27.81 -8.52
C LYS A 6 -27.88 -26.46 -8.64
N ARG A 7 -26.96 -26.38 -9.62
CA ARG A 7 -26.41 -25.14 -10.17
C ARG A 7 -27.51 -24.21 -10.71
N ARG A 8 -27.33 -22.90 -10.55
CA ARG A 8 -27.73 -21.89 -11.55
C ARG A 8 -26.64 -20.82 -11.64
N ARG A 9 -25.98 -20.77 -12.81
CA ARG A 9 -25.25 -19.61 -13.34
C ARG A 9 -26.15 -18.96 -14.37
N ILE A 10 -26.42 -17.66 -14.29
CA ILE A 10 -26.75 -16.81 -15.45
C ILE A 10 -26.30 -15.37 -15.14
N ILE A 11 -25.25 -14.92 -15.83
CA ILE A 11 -24.89 -13.54 -16.23
C ILE A 11 -24.61 -13.73 -17.75
N PRO A 12 -25.02 -12.88 -18.72
CA PRO A 12 -24.61 -11.46 -18.77
C PRO A 12 -25.45 -10.44 -19.58
N ALA A 13 -25.01 -9.17 -19.47
CA ALA A 13 -24.90 -8.12 -20.49
C ALA A 13 -26.13 -7.34 -21.01
N GLY A 14 -25.94 -6.02 -21.15
CA GLY A 14 -26.75 -5.07 -21.95
C GLY A 14 -27.38 -3.95 -21.12
N LEU A 15 -26.79 -2.75 -20.97
CA LEU A 15 -26.61 -1.68 -21.98
C LEU A 15 -27.94 -1.00 -22.39
N LEU A 16 -28.26 0.13 -21.74
CA LEU A 16 -29.24 1.16 -22.13
C LEU A 16 -28.96 2.38 -21.22
N ALA A 17 -28.18 3.38 -21.60
CA ALA A 17 -28.42 4.42 -22.61
C ALA A 17 -29.64 5.33 -22.30
N ALA A 18 -29.30 6.57 -21.92
CA ALA A 18 -30.00 7.84 -22.14
C ALA A 18 -31.36 8.11 -21.47
N LEU A 19 -31.49 9.26 -20.79
CA LEU A 19 -32.34 10.38 -21.23
C LEU A 19 -32.28 11.61 -20.29
N LEU A 20 -31.89 12.76 -20.88
CA LEU A 20 -32.44 14.13 -20.77
C LEU A 20 -32.60 14.79 -19.37
N ALA A 21 -31.88 15.86 -18.99
CA ALA A 21 -31.84 17.24 -19.52
C ALA A 21 -33.14 18.06 -19.36
N LEU A 22 -33.13 19.00 -18.39
CA LEU A 22 -33.90 20.26 -18.30
C LEU A 22 -33.05 21.17 -17.38
N SER A 23 -32.38 22.25 -17.79
CA SER A 23 -32.77 23.45 -18.55
C SER A 23 -33.71 24.39 -17.77
N VAL A 24 -33.19 25.57 -17.40
CA VAL A 24 -33.70 26.92 -17.80
C VAL A 24 -33.58 28.01 -16.69
N CYS A 25 -32.87 29.09 -17.06
CA CYS A 25 -33.00 30.54 -16.74
C CYS A 25 -32.67 31.20 -15.38
N LEU A 26 -31.56 31.96 -15.42
CA LEU A 26 -31.37 33.41 -15.16
C LEU A 26 -32.63 34.30 -14.95
N PRO A 27 -32.55 35.41 -14.18
CA PRO A 27 -31.88 36.68 -14.59
C PRO A 27 -31.01 37.31 -13.46
N ALA A 28 -29.89 38.05 -13.64
CA ALA A 28 -29.54 39.30 -14.33
C ALA A 28 -29.96 40.64 -13.65
N LEU A 29 -28.96 41.31 -13.02
CA LEU A 29 -28.68 42.78 -12.93
C LEU A 29 -29.62 43.70 -12.11
N PRO A 30 -29.29 45.00 -11.86
CA PRO A 30 -28.06 45.66 -11.32
C PRO A 30 -28.39 46.72 -10.23
N ALA A 31 -27.39 47.35 -9.58
CA ALA A 31 -27.42 48.81 -9.26
C ALA A 31 -26.08 49.29 -8.68
N ALA A 32 -25.51 50.29 -9.34
CA ALA A 32 -24.43 51.14 -8.85
C ALA A 32 -24.99 52.27 -7.97
N ALA A 33 -24.17 52.78 -7.05
CA ALA A 33 -24.23 54.17 -6.58
C ALA A 33 -22.83 54.61 -6.10
N GLU A 34 -22.32 55.66 -6.73
CA GLU A 34 -21.13 56.45 -6.40
C GLU A 34 -21.39 57.40 -5.20
N GLU A 35 -20.31 58.13 -4.89
CA GLU A 35 -20.21 59.41 -4.14
C GLU A 35 -20.02 59.35 -2.62
N THR A 36 -19.17 60.16 -1.96
CA THR A 36 -18.14 61.14 -2.34
C THR A 36 -17.43 61.59 -1.05
N ALA A 37 -16.10 61.76 -1.14
CA ALA A 37 -15.20 62.68 -0.41
C ALA A 37 -15.00 62.69 1.13
N ALA A 38 -13.69 62.79 1.43
CA ALA A 38 -13.02 63.82 2.26
C ALA A 38 -12.34 63.35 3.57
N GLN A 39 -11.00 63.23 3.46
CA GLN A 39 -9.92 63.73 4.34
C GLN A 39 -10.18 63.88 5.85
N THR A 40 -9.27 63.32 6.66
CA THR A 40 -8.49 64.06 7.69
C THR A 40 -7.30 63.24 8.21
N THR A 41 -6.22 63.97 8.42
CA THR A 41 -4.86 63.70 8.90
C THR A 41 -4.67 62.98 10.25
N ALA A 42 -3.46 62.42 10.37
CA ALA A 42 -2.56 62.36 11.54
C ALA A 42 -2.48 61.07 12.39
N ALA A 43 -1.30 60.45 12.29
CA ALA A 43 -0.41 60.01 13.36
C ALA A 43 -0.97 59.22 14.56
N GLY A 44 -0.43 58.01 14.73
CA GLY A 44 -0.19 57.42 16.05
C GLY A 44 -0.55 55.95 16.17
N GLY A 45 0.48 55.13 16.39
CA GLY A 45 0.45 54.02 17.34
C GLY A 45 -0.46 52.83 17.04
N GLU A 46 0.10 51.85 16.33
CA GLU A 46 0.27 50.47 16.79
C GLU A 46 -0.68 50.00 17.93
N GLU A 47 -1.86 49.49 17.57
CA GLU A 47 -2.53 48.42 18.32
C GLU A 47 -3.56 47.70 17.43
N ALA A 48 -3.63 46.37 17.60
CA ALA A 48 -4.69 45.47 17.14
C ALA A 48 -4.76 45.12 15.63
N ALA A 49 -4.00 44.08 15.26
CA ALA A 49 -4.47 43.06 14.32
C ALA A 49 -3.98 41.66 14.76
N ALA A 50 -4.25 41.32 16.02
CA ALA A 50 -4.40 39.93 16.43
C ALA A 50 -5.83 39.51 16.10
N SER A 51 -6.06 38.98 14.90
CA SER A 51 -7.14 38.02 14.64
C SER A 51 -7.09 37.50 13.21
N ALA A 52 -7.12 36.16 13.16
CA ALA A 52 -7.64 35.35 12.08
C ALA A 52 -6.83 35.31 10.77
N SER A 53 -5.80 34.47 10.76
CA SER A 53 -5.76 33.43 9.73
C SER A 53 -5.96 32.07 10.42
N THR A 54 -7.21 31.82 10.80
CA THR A 54 -7.71 30.47 11.08
C THR A 54 -8.52 30.08 9.86
N ALA A 55 -7.84 29.55 8.84
CA ALA A 55 -8.43 28.79 7.74
C ALA A 55 -7.32 28.15 6.89
N ALA A 56 -6.72 27.09 7.42
CA ALA A 56 -6.31 25.95 6.61
C ALA A 56 -6.89 24.73 7.32
N SER A 57 -7.98 24.17 6.76
CA SER A 57 -8.58 22.89 7.18
C SER A 57 -7.47 21.85 7.35
N GLU A 58 -7.33 21.27 8.54
CA GLU A 58 -7.99 20.02 8.97
C GLU A 58 -7.34 18.76 8.39
N THR A 59 -6.67 18.04 9.30
CA THR A 59 -6.48 16.57 9.33
C THR A 59 -5.31 15.93 8.59
N ASP A 60 -4.16 16.60 8.45
CA ASP A 60 -2.93 15.83 8.20
C ASP A 60 -2.53 15.06 9.46
N ALA A 61 -2.56 13.73 9.40
CA ALA A 61 -2.17 12.88 10.50
C ALA A 61 -0.69 13.08 10.85
N ALA A 62 -0.41 13.38 12.13
CA ALA A 62 0.96 13.41 12.65
C ALA A 62 1.48 12.01 12.98
N ASP A 63 0.58 11.06 13.19
CA ASP A 63 0.89 9.66 13.46
C ASP A 63 0.07 8.77 12.51
N LYS A 64 0.70 7.79 11.84
CA LYS A 64 0.03 6.84 10.93
C LYS A 64 0.52 5.41 11.16
N VAL A 65 -0.38 4.43 11.14
CA VAL A 65 -0.06 3.01 11.35
C VAL A 65 -0.37 2.23 10.09
N TYR A 66 0.61 1.54 9.52
CA TYR A 66 0.46 0.58 8.44
C TYR A 66 0.41 -0.82 9.02
N ARG A 67 -0.74 -1.48 8.93
CA ARG A 67 -0.93 -2.84 9.41
C ARG A 67 -0.88 -3.81 8.25
N ILE A 68 0.01 -4.78 8.35
CA ILE A 68 0.10 -5.90 7.43
C ILE A 68 -0.86 -6.97 7.97
N VAL A 69 -1.95 -7.19 7.26
CA VAL A 69 -3.05 -8.08 7.66
C VAL A 69 -3.27 -9.15 6.60
N GLU A 70 -3.94 -10.25 6.97
CA GLU A 70 -4.43 -11.25 6.03
C GLU A 70 -5.94 -11.04 5.84
N GLN A 71 -6.36 -10.65 4.62
CA GLN A 71 -7.75 -10.48 4.23
C GLN A 71 -8.09 -11.45 3.11
N ASP A 72 -9.13 -12.26 3.29
CA ASP A 72 -9.58 -13.27 2.31
C ASP A 72 -8.47 -14.24 1.83
N GLY A 73 -7.52 -14.55 2.73
CA GLY A 73 -6.36 -15.42 2.44
C GLY A 73 -5.28 -14.75 1.59
N GLN A 74 -5.31 -13.42 1.44
CA GLN A 74 -4.30 -12.61 0.78
C GLN A 74 -3.73 -11.58 1.75
N GLY A 75 -2.42 -11.32 1.66
CA GLY A 75 -1.79 -10.24 2.42
C GLY A 75 -2.25 -8.88 1.91
N ALA A 76 -2.67 -8.01 2.81
CA ALA A 76 -3.05 -6.63 2.54
C ALA A 76 -2.34 -5.69 3.52
N ILE A 77 -2.16 -4.43 3.12
CA ILE A 77 -1.62 -3.38 3.98
C ILE A 77 -2.72 -2.34 4.14
N VAL A 78 -3.12 -2.10 5.40
CA VAL A 78 -4.18 -1.15 5.75
C VAL A 78 -3.56 -0.04 6.58
N SER A 79 -3.78 1.21 6.17
CA SER A 79 -3.34 2.38 6.92
C SER A 79 -4.42 2.90 7.86
N GLU A 80 -4.02 3.36 9.04
CA GLU A 80 -4.85 4.14 9.95
C GLU A 80 -4.10 5.37 10.48
N PRO A 81 -4.67 6.57 10.39
CA PRO A 81 -5.91 6.90 9.68
C PRO A 81 -5.82 6.65 8.16
N GLU A 82 -6.95 6.66 7.45
CA GLU A 82 -6.99 6.45 5.99
C GLU A 82 -6.51 7.69 5.23
N GLU A 83 -6.68 8.87 5.82
CA GLU A 83 -6.21 10.15 5.30
C GLU A 83 -4.69 10.19 5.13
N ASP A 84 -4.23 11.02 4.19
CA ASP A 84 -2.81 11.24 3.97
C ASP A 84 -2.17 11.89 5.19
N ALA A 85 -1.02 11.37 5.59
CA ALA A 85 -0.16 12.06 6.54
C ALA A 85 0.54 13.24 5.85
N PHE A 86 1.05 14.18 6.64
CA PHE A 86 1.72 15.36 6.07
C PHE A 86 2.98 15.02 5.25
N TRP A 87 3.55 13.82 5.40
CA TRP A 87 4.67 13.39 4.58
C TRP A 87 4.25 12.67 3.30
N GLU A 88 2.99 12.24 3.20
CA GLU A 88 2.38 11.75 1.96
C GLU A 88 1.78 12.91 1.17
N HIS A 89 1.32 13.96 1.83
CA HIS A 89 0.87 15.19 1.17
C HIS A 89 1.43 16.42 1.90
N PRO A 90 2.69 16.82 1.61
CA PRO A 90 3.32 17.95 2.29
C PRO A 90 2.63 19.27 1.98
N LEU A 91 2.15 19.96 3.01
CA LEU A 91 1.55 21.29 2.94
C LEU A 91 2.29 22.26 3.89
N LEU A 92 3.61 22.40 3.70
CA LEU A 92 4.48 23.21 4.56
C LEU A 92 4.85 24.54 3.90
N PRO A 93 4.37 25.68 4.44
CA PRO A 93 4.86 27.01 4.13
C PRO A 93 6.35 27.20 4.46
N GLY A 94 6.95 28.24 3.85
CA GLY A 94 8.36 28.59 4.05
C GLY A 94 8.72 28.83 5.51
N GLY A 95 9.82 28.23 5.95
CA GLY A 95 10.36 28.38 7.31
C GLY A 95 9.74 27.45 8.35
N LEU A 96 8.76 26.62 7.97
CA LEU A 96 8.16 25.64 8.86
C LEU A 96 8.85 24.28 8.78
N GLU A 97 8.75 23.56 9.88
CA GLU A 97 9.18 22.18 10.05
C GLU A 97 8.06 21.42 10.75
N LYS A 98 7.81 20.19 10.31
CA LYS A 98 6.79 19.30 10.88
C LYS A 98 7.40 17.92 11.07
N THR A 99 7.17 17.35 12.26
CA THR A 99 7.59 16.01 12.61
C THR A 99 6.38 15.16 12.94
N GLY A 100 6.42 13.90 12.54
CA GLY A 100 5.44 12.89 12.90
C GLY A 100 6.06 11.51 12.87
N ARG A 101 5.20 10.50 12.99
CA ARG A 101 5.62 9.11 13.08
C ARG A 101 4.77 8.23 12.20
N PHE A 102 5.41 7.21 11.64
CA PHE A 102 4.66 6.06 11.19
C PHE A 102 5.14 4.78 11.83
N ARG A 103 4.19 3.87 12.03
CA ARG A 103 4.43 2.56 12.61
C ARG A 103 4.00 1.49 11.62
N VAL A 104 4.83 0.50 11.37
CA VAL A 104 4.45 -0.69 10.61
C VAL A 104 4.28 -1.85 11.56
N VAL A 105 3.16 -2.56 11.49
CA VAL A 105 2.82 -3.67 12.38
C VAL A 105 2.51 -4.91 11.54
N ASN A 106 3.12 -6.05 11.88
CA ASN A 106 2.74 -7.33 11.29
C ASN A 106 1.64 -7.99 12.12
N GLU A 107 0.42 -7.98 11.64
CA GLU A 107 -0.73 -8.66 12.27
C GLU A 107 -1.04 -10.01 11.61
N THR A 108 -0.19 -10.45 10.68
CA THR A 108 -0.31 -11.78 10.07
C THR A 108 0.29 -12.86 10.98
N PRO A 109 -0.11 -14.14 10.83
CA PRO A 109 0.43 -15.22 11.64
C PRO A 109 1.84 -15.67 11.21
N ARG A 110 2.48 -15.00 10.24
CA ARG A 110 3.79 -15.39 9.67
C ARG A 110 4.75 -14.21 9.70
N ALA A 111 6.05 -14.51 9.79
CA ALA A 111 7.07 -13.51 9.56
C ALA A 111 6.99 -12.97 8.11
N VAL A 112 7.15 -11.66 7.97
CA VAL A 112 7.09 -10.98 6.67
C VAL A 112 8.36 -10.18 6.44
N ALA A 113 8.82 -10.15 5.19
CA ALA A 113 9.75 -9.12 4.73
C ALA A 113 8.93 -7.93 4.22
N LEU A 114 9.37 -6.72 4.52
CA LEU A 114 8.71 -5.48 4.13
C LEU A 114 9.68 -4.58 3.37
N THR A 115 9.20 -4.00 2.28
CA THR A 115 9.87 -2.89 1.60
C THR A 115 8.92 -1.72 1.46
N MET A 116 9.46 -0.51 1.41
CA MET A 116 8.70 0.70 1.10
C MET A 116 9.44 1.53 0.07
N THR A 117 8.70 2.01 -0.93
CA THR A 117 9.20 2.90 -1.98
C THR A 117 8.26 4.08 -2.16
N PRO A 118 8.74 5.33 -2.10
CA PRO A 118 7.93 6.48 -2.40
C PRO A 118 7.83 6.69 -3.91
N VAL A 119 6.64 7.08 -4.39
CA VAL A 119 6.37 7.39 -5.79
C VAL A 119 5.96 8.85 -5.88
N LEU A 120 6.85 9.67 -6.44
CA LEU A 120 6.62 11.10 -6.64
C LEU A 120 5.60 11.35 -7.77
N PRO A 121 4.84 12.45 -7.74
CA PRO A 121 3.89 12.82 -8.77
C PRO A 121 4.61 13.38 -10.01
N TYR A 122 5.21 12.49 -10.81
CA TYR A 122 6.01 12.87 -11.97
C TYR A 122 5.23 13.56 -13.09
N ASP A 123 3.90 13.44 -13.07
CA ASP A 123 2.96 14.10 -13.98
C ASP A 123 2.57 15.51 -13.53
N ASP A 124 3.01 15.96 -12.35
CA ASP A 124 2.79 17.31 -11.82
C ASP A 124 4.11 18.08 -11.62
N PRO A 125 4.53 18.89 -12.61
CA PRO A 125 5.75 19.69 -12.50
C PRO A 125 5.71 20.76 -11.40
N ALA A 126 4.53 21.26 -11.03
CA ALA A 126 4.41 22.24 -9.95
C ALA A 126 4.74 21.58 -8.61
N ALA A 127 4.17 20.40 -8.35
CA ALA A 127 4.48 19.59 -7.17
C ALA A 127 5.95 19.20 -7.10
N LEU A 128 6.55 18.75 -8.20
CA LEU A 128 7.99 18.46 -8.21
C LEU A 128 8.85 19.70 -7.91
N THR A 129 8.43 20.88 -8.39
CA THR A 129 9.12 22.14 -8.09
C THR A 129 9.01 22.48 -6.61
N TYR A 130 7.82 22.37 -6.03
CA TYR A 130 7.61 22.56 -4.60
C TYR A 130 8.43 21.55 -3.76
N PHE A 131 8.36 20.26 -4.08
CA PHE A 131 9.11 19.21 -3.39
C PHE A 131 10.63 19.36 -3.48
N SER A 132 11.14 19.96 -4.56
CA SER A 132 12.57 20.28 -4.67
C SER A 132 13.04 21.29 -3.61
N GLN A 133 12.11 22.04 -3.00
CA GLN A 133 12.41 22.97 -1.92
C GLN A 133 12.38 22.29 -0.54
N LEU A 134 11.79 21.12 -0.41
CA LEU A 134 11.64 20.43 0.87
C LEU A 134 12.85 19.54 1.16
N SER A 135 13.20 19.44 2.44
CA SER A 135 14.08 18.39 2.95
C SER A 135 13.30 17.45 3.86
N ILE A 136 13.69 16.17 3.86
CA ILE A 136 13.10 15.13 4.70
C ILE A 136 14.20 14.35 5.43
N THR A 137 13.91 14.06 6.69
CA THR A 137 14.69 13.18 7.55
C THR A 137 13.82 12.02 7.99
N LEU A 138 14.34 10.81 7.87
CA LEU A 138 13.73 9.57 8.31
C LEU A 138 14.65 8.86 9.28
N GLU A 139 14.13 8.58 10.46
CA GLU A 139 14.86 7.94 11.55
C GLU A 139 14.06 6.76 12.08
N GLN A 140 14.76 5.74 12.57
CA GLN A 140 14.16 4.72 13.42
C GLN A 140 13.95 5.26 14.85
N GLU A 141 13.10 4.61 15.64
CA GLU A 141 12.86 4.97 17.05
C GLU A 141 14.16 5.04 17.88
N ASP A 142 15.18 4.25 17.54
CA ASP A 142 16.48 4.25 18.21
C ASP A 142 17.41 5.42 17.80
N GLY A 143 16.94 6.30 16.92
CA GLY A 143 17.70 7.43 16.36
C GLY A 143 18.61 7.05 15.20
N SER A 144 18.55 5.81 14.70
CA SER A 144 19.30 5.42 13.51
C SER A 144 18.73 6.09 12.27
N LEU A 145 19.57 6.84 11.56
CA LEU A 145 19.20 7.53 10.35
C LEU A 145 18.98 6.55 9.18
N LEU A 146 17.80 6.61 8.56
CA LEU A 146 17.49 5.90 7.32
C LEU A 146 17.73 6.80 6.10
N TYR A 147 17.33 8.06 6.19
CA TYR A 147 17.44 9.01 5.10
C TYR A 147 17.54 10.44 5.65
N GLU A 148 18.40 11.26 5.05
CA GLU A 148 18.40 12.71 5.21
C GLU A 148 18.76 13.34 3.87
N GLY A 149 17.93 14.25 3.38
CA GLY A 149 18.17 14.86 2.07
C GLY A 149 16.98 15.61 1.49
N PRO A 150 17.06 16.00 0.21
CA PRO A 150 15.93 16.62 -0.48
C PRO A 150 14.76 15.64 -0.60
N TYR A 151 13.52 16.12 -0.47
CA TYR A 151 12.34 15.27 -0.56
C TYR A 151 12.26 14.54 -1.92
N THR A 152 12.67 15.19 -3.01
CA THR A 152 12.73 14.55 -4.34
C THR A 152 13.76 13.42 -4.43
N GLY A 153 14.78 13.41 -3.57
CA GLY A 153 15.81 12.36 -3.53
C GLY A 153 15.34 11.06 -2.89
N LEU A 154 14.12 11.04 -2.32
CA LEU A 154 13.49 9.82 -1.82
C LEU A 154 13.34 8.76 -2.92
N ALA A 155 13.05 9.17 -4.16
CA ALA A 155 12.86 8.25 -5.28
C ALA A 155 14.16 7.61 -5.79
N ASP A 156 15.32 8.19 -5.46
CA ASP A 156 16.63 7.63 -5.81
C ASP A 156 17.04 6.49 -4.87
N GLN A 157 16.38 6.36 -3.71
CA GLN A 157 16.63 5.31 -2.72
C GLN A 157 15.53 4.25 -2.80
N MET A 158 15.76 3.23 -3.62
CA MET A 158 14.80 2.14 -3.82
C MET A 158 15.38 0.77 -3.42
N PRO A 159 14.81 0.09 -2.40
CA PRO A 159 13.77 0.58 -1.50
C PRO A 159 14.33 1.58 -0.48
N LEU A 160 13.50 2.53 -0.03
CA LEU A 160 13.88 3.50 1.00
C LEU A 160 13.93 2.85 2.38
N LEU A 161 12.98 1.95 2.64
CA LEU A 161 12.94 1.10 3.82
C LEU A 161 12.96 -0.36 3.41
N SER A 162 13.82 -1.15 4.04
CA SER A 162 13.85 -2.60 3.90
C SER A 162 13.94 -3.24 5.27
N VAL A 163 12.90 -3.97 5.66
CA VAL A 163 12.87 -4.80 6.87
C VAL A 163 12.91 -6.25 6.41
N GLU A 164 14.03 -6.92 6.67
CA GLU A 164 14.23 -8.29 6.21
C GLU A 164 13.24 -9.29 6.81
N GLU A 165 12.89 -9.07 8.08
CA GLU A 165 12.04 -9.93 8.87
C GLU A 165 11.32 -9.10 9.94
N LEU A 166 10.00 -9.18 9.92
CA LEU A 166 9.09 -8.59 10.89
C LEU A 166 8.22 -9.73 11.44
N GLU A 167 8.41 -10.10 12.69
CA GLU A 167 7.74 -11.23 13.32
C GLU A 167 6.23 -10.99 13.54
N PRO A 168 5.41 -12.03 13.69
CA PRO A 168 4.00 -11.87 14.05
C PRO A 168 3.82 -11.04 15.34
N GLY A 169 3.04 -9.96 15.25
CA GLY A 169 2.81 -9.00 16.31
C GLY A 169 3.94 -7.98 16.53
N GLU A 170 5.06 -8.09 15.81
CA GLU A 170 6.13 -7.11 15.87
C GLU A 170 5.70 -5.81 15.19
N ALA A 171 6.21 -4.70 15.73
CA ALA A 171 6.06 -3.40 15.13
C ALA A 171 7.39 -2.66 15.06
N ARG A 172 7.54 -1.85 14.02
CA ARG A 172 8.66 -0.92 13.82
C ARG A 172 8.12 0.48 13.71
N GLU A 173 8.69 1.41 14.47
CA GLU A 173 8.32 2.82 14.46
C GLU A 173 9.43 3.67 13.84
N TYR A 174 9.01 4.68 13.08
CA TYR A 174 9.86 5.58 12.34
C TYR A 174 9.40 7.02 12.56
N LEU A 175 10.36 7.92 12.70
CA LEU A 175 10.16 9.36 12.78
C LEU A 175 10.37 9.96 11.39
N VAL A 176 9.45 10.84 10.99
CA VAL A 176 9.50 11.58 9.75
C VAL A 176 9.52 13.06 10.08
N THR A 177 10.54 13.77 9.62
CA THR A 177 10.61 15.23 9.75
C THR A 177 10.73 15.84 8.36
N ILE A 178 9.83 16.76 8.01
CA ILE A 178 9.91 17.55 6.78
C ILE A 178 10.13 19.00 7.15
N ARG A 179 11.02 19.66 6.41
CA ARG A 179 11.35 21.06 6.59
C ARG A 179 11.26 21.80 5.26
N CYS A 180 10.70 23.00 5.31
CA CYS A 180 10.67 23.95 4.21
C CYS A 180 11.57 25.15 4.54
N PRO A 181 12.48 25.60 3.64
CA PRO A 181 13.35 26.73 3.89
C PRO A 181 12.56 28.05 3.95
N PHE A 182 13.06 29.03 4.71
CA PHE A 182 12.47 30.38 4.79
C PHE A 182 12.44 31.12 3.45
N SER A 183 13.26 30.72 2.49
CA SER A 183 13.32 31.32 1.16
C SER A 183 12.15 30.94 0.26
N TYR A 184 11.39 29.89 0.62
CA TYR A 184 10.21 29.50 -0.15
C TYR A 184 9.07 30.49 0.10
N ALA A 185 8.53 31.04 -0.99
CA ALA A 185 7.48 32.06 -0.97
C ALA A 185 6.25 31.68 -1.81
N GLY A 186 6.15 30.43 -2.26
CA GLY A 186 5.00 29.89 -3.00
C GLY A 186 3.84 29.50 -2.08
N ASP A 187 2.77 28.97 -2.66
CA ASP A 187 1.59 28.46 -1.93
C ASP A 187 1.54 26.93 -1.99
N PRO A 188 1.92 26.21 -0.91
CA PRO A 188 1.87 24.76 -0.87
C PRO A 188 0.49 24.18 -1.22
N SER A 189 -0.59 24.88 -0.90
CA SER A 189 -1.96 24.38 -1.12
C SER A 189 -2.33 24.35 -2.60
N ALA A 190 -1.68 25.20 -3.41
CA ALA A 190 -1.86 25.26 -4.85
C ALA A 190 -0.79 24.48 -5.62
N GLU A 191 0.36 24.23 -4.99
CA GLU A 191 1.55 23.66 -5.64
C GLU A 191 1.86 22.22 -5.23
N SER A 192 1.31 21.70 -4.13
CA SER A 192 1.56 20.32 -3.67
C SER A 192 0.61 19.30 -4.29
N SER A 193 1.03 18.03 -4.28
CA SER A 193 0.25 16.88 -4.72
C SER A 193 0.55 15.65 -3.86
N PRO A 194 -0.37 14.67 -3.72
CA PRO A 194 -0.09 13.45 -2.98
C PRO A 194 1.09 12.64 -3.53
N VAL A 195 1.86 12.05 -2.62
CA VAL A 195 2.99 11.16 -2.85
C VAL A 195 2.62 9.79 -2.30
N SER A 196 2.65 8.77 -3.15
CA SER A 196 2.32 7.41 -2.74
C SER A 196 3.49 6.75 -2.03
N TRP A 197 3.29 6.29 -0.80
CA TRP A 197 4.27 5.50 -0.05
C TRP A 197 3.93 4.02 -0.22
N GLU A 198 4.45 3.39 -1.27
CA GLU A 198 4.11 2.01 -1.61
C GLU A 198 4.82 1.03 -0.68
N PHE A 199 4.07 0.42 0.23
CA PHE A 199 4.54 -0.72 1.00
C PHE A 199 4.29 -2.04 0.26
N ARG A 200 5.28 -2.94 0.30
CA ARG A 200 5.16 -4.31 -0.20
C ARG A 200 5.63 -5.28 0.87
N ALA A 201 4.72 -6.14 1.30
CA ALA A 201 5.01 -7.21 2.24
C ALA A 201 5.01 -8.56 1.52
N SER A 202 5.96 -9.42 1.85
CA SER A 202 6.02 -10.80 1.37
C SER A 202 6.22 -11.74 2.53
N ALA A 203 5.36 -12.75 2.66
CA ALA A 203 5.53 -13.79 3.67
C ALA A 203 6.84 -14.53 3.41
N ARG A 204 7.73 -14.59 4.41
CA ARG A 204 8.83 -15.55 4.34
C ARG A 204 8.24 -16.92 4.57
N THR A 205 8.34 -17.79 3.57
CA THR A 205 8.25 -19.21 3.83
C THR A 205 9.51 -19.55 4.61
N VAL A 206 9.40 -19.63 5.94
CA VAL A 206 10.37 -20.38 6.74
C VAL A 206 10.40 -21.76 6.10
N THR A 207 11.45 -22.02 5.32
CA THR A 207 11.76 -23.38 4.90
C THR A 207 12.26 -24.04 6.17
N GLY A 208 11.32 -24.41 7.05
CA GLY A 208 11.59 -25.42 8.05
C GLY A 208 12.16 -26.63 7.30
N PRO A 209 13.06 -27.42 7.92
CA PRO A 209 13.44 -28.69 7.33
C PRO A 209 12.14 -29.36 6.90
N ALA A 210 12.03 -29.66 5.59
CA ALA A 210 10.83 -30.20 4.98
C ALA A 210 10.23 -31.18 5.98
N GLU A 211 8.99 -30.93 6.46
CA GLU A 211 8.34 -31.78 7.47
C GLU A 211 8.73 -33.21 7.12
N ASP A 212 9.56 -33.80 7.99
CA ASP A 212 10.15 -35.11 7.74
C ASP A 212 8.98 -35.98 7.38
N THR A 213 8.83 -36.30 6.09
CA THR A 213 7.78 -37.17 5.61
C THR A 213 7.98 -38.41 6.44
N SER A 214 7.07 -38.63 7.41
CA SER A 214 7.43 -39.45 8.55
C SER A 214 7.95 -40.78 8.03
N ARG A 215 8.99 -41.33 8.64
CA ARG A 215 9.61 -42.59 8.18
C ARG A 215 8.56 -43.69 7.92
N GLU A 216 7.40 -43.58 8.58
CA GLU A 216 6.18 -44.35 8.41
C GLU A 216 5.45 -44.12 7.06
N GLU A 217 5.33 -42.89 6.56
CA GLU A 217 4.76 -42.59 5.24
C GLU A 217 5.68 -43.03 4.10
N ILE A 218 6.99 -42.84 4.24
CA ILE A 218 7.98 -43.37 3.28
C ILE A 218 7.93 -44.91 3.26
N ALA A 219 7.82 -45.55 4.44
CA ALA A 219 7.67 -47.00 4.52
C ALA A 219 6.37 -47.49 3.88
N LYS A 220 5.23 -46.80 4.09
CA LYS A 220 3.96 -47.12 3.43
C LYS A 220 4.06 -47.00 1.90
N LEU A 221 4.73 -45.96 1.40
CA LEU A 221 4.94 -45.77 -0.04
C LEU A 221 5.83 -46.86 -0.65
N LEU A 222 6.90 -47.26 0.04
CA LEU A 222 7.80 -48.33 -0.40
C LEU A 222 7.11 -49.69 -0.39
N ILE A 223 6.32 -50.01 0.65
CA ILE A 223 5.55 -51.26 0.71
C ILE A 223 4.51 -51.31 -0.42
N ALA A 224 3.83 -50.19 -0.68
CA ALA A 224 2.88 -50.10 -1.80
C ALA A 224 3.57 -50.31 -3.15
N ALA A 225 4.75 -49.71 -3.36
CA ALA A 225 5.52 -49.88 -4.60
C ALA A 225 5.98 -51.33 -4.81
N VAL A 226 6.45 -52.01 -3.76
CA VAL A 226 6.85 -53.43 -3.83
C VAL A 226 5.65 -54.32 -4.12
N ALA A 227 4.49 -54.06 -3.50
CA ALA A 227 3.28 -54.83 -3.77
C ALA A 227 2.84 -54.72 -5.24
N ILE A 228 2.92 -53.53 -5.83
CA ILE A 228 2.62 -53.31 -7.25
C ILE A 228 3.57 -54.10 -8.15
N LEU A 229 4.87 -54.09 -7.84
CA LEU A 229 5.89 -54.84 -8.59
C LEU A 229 5.63 -56.35 -8.55
N VAL A 230 5.25 -56.90 -7.40
CA VAL A 230 4.90 -58.32 -7.27
C VAL A 230 3.68 -58.66 -8.11
N VAL A 231 2.63 -57.83 -8.08
CA VAL A 231 1.43 -58.04 -8.89
C VAL A 231 1.74 -58.03 -10.39
N ILE A 232 2.55 -57.07 -10.86
CA ILE A 232 3.00 -57.02 -12.25
C ILE A 232 3.80 -58.27 -12.62
N GLY A 233 4.71 -58.72 -11.75
CA GLY A 233 5.49 -59.93 -11.95
C GLY A 233 4.61 -61.18 -12.10
N VAL A 234 3.61 -61.34 -11.24
CA VAL A 234 2.64 -62.46 -11.32
C VAL A 234 1.85 -62.41 -12.63
N ILE A 235 1.37 -61.23 -13.04
CA ILE A 235 0.65 -61.06 -14.31
C ILE A 235 1.53 -61.46 -15.49
N LEU A 236 2.79 -61.03 -15.53
CA LEU A 236 3.72 -61.40 -16.60
C LEU A 236 4.01 -62.90 -16.63
N LEU A 237 4.09 -63.55 -15.47
CA LEU A 237 4.31 -64.99 -15.36
C LEU A 237 3.09 -65.78 -15.85
N ILE A 238 1.87 -65.34 -15.51
CA ILE A 238 0.62 -65.91 -16.04
C ILE A 238 0.56 -65.74 -17.56
N VAL A 239 0.88 -64.55 -18.09
CA VAL A 239 0.90 -64.29 -19.54
C VAL A 239 1.91 -65.20 -20.24
N LYS A 240 3.09 -65.42 -19.66
CA LYS A 240 4.09 -66.36 -20.20
C LYS A 240 3.61 -67.81 -20.18
N LEU A 241 2.99 -68.27 -19.10
CA LEU A 241 2.47 -69.63 -18.99
C LEU A 241 1.33 -69.88 -19.99
N VAL A 242 0.41 -68.93 -20.16
CA VAL A 242 -0.70 -69.03 -21.13
C VAL A 242 -0.16 -69.01 -22.56
N ARG A 243 0.81 -68.14 -22.88
CA ARG A 243 1.45 -68.12 -24.21
C ARG A 243 2.28 -69.38 -24.48
N GLY A 244 2.94 -69.94 -23.48
CA GLY A 244 3.69 -71.21 -23.60
C GLY A 244 2.78 -72.40 -23.87
N ARG A 245 1.66 -72.52 -23.16
CA ARG A 245 0.67 -73.57 -23.40
C ARG A 245 0.00 -73.49 -24.77
N ARG A 246 -0.28 -72.28 -25.28
CA ARG A 246 -0.85 -72.10 -26.63
C ARG A 246 0.09 -72.53 -27.75
N LYS A 247 1.41 -72.43 -27.56
CA LYS A 247 2.39 -72.94 -28.53
C LYS A 247 2.49 -74.46 -28.51
N ALA A 248 2.39 -75.09 -27.34
CA ALA A 248 2.44 -76.54 -27.18
C ALA A 248 1.16 -77.29 -27.61
N SER A 249 0.08 -76.57 -28.00
CA SER A 249 -1.16 -77.17 -28.52
C SER A 249 -1.36 -76.92 -30.02
N GLN A 250 -0.35 -76.39 -30.71
CA GLN A 250 -0.34 -76.20 -32.17
C GLN A 250 0.76 -76.99 -32.90
N GLU A 251 1.56 -77.77 -32.17
CA GLU A 251 2.36 -78.89 -32.69
C GLU A 251 1.65 -80.21 -32.37
#